data_AF-A0ABD5XKK6-F1
#
_entry.id   AF-A0ABD5XKK6-F1
#
_cell.length_a   1.000
_cell.length_b   1.000
_cell.length_c   1.000
_cell.angle_alpha   90.00
_cell.angle_beta   90.00
_cell.angle_gamma   90.00
#
_symmetry.space_group_name_H-M   'P 1'
#
loop_
_entity.id
_entity.type
_entity.pdbx_description
1 polymer ?
#
loop_
_entity_poly.entity_id
_entity_poly.type
_entity_poly.pdbx_seq_one_letter_code
_entity_poly.pdbx_strand_id
1 'polypeptide(L)'
;METLLGDDVGSSGRYLPELIYGANDGIVTTFAAFIVAGWAPLFPSVLGVEPLFPVSIAVTAAAFFAVGASRSLVTNRSWLANGVEMFVVGMAAATVAYAVGNLLAGVA
;
A
#
# COMPACT_ATOMS: atom_id res chain seq x y z
N MET A 1 18.53 -43.09 19.16
CA MET A 1 17.11 -42.71 19.11
C MET A 1 16.90 -41.30 19.69
N GLU A 2 17.85 -40.78 20.48
CA GLU A 2 17.85 -39.40 20.98
C GLU A 2 18.04 -38.29 19.93
N THR A 3 18.64 -38.57 18.76
CA THR A 3 18.79 -37.58 17.67
C THR A 3 17.47 -37.10 17.05
N LEU A 4 16.39 -37.89 17.11
CA LEU A 4 15.10 -37.49 16.51
C LEU A 4 14.11 -36.80 17.48
N LEU A 5 14.42 -36.71 18.78
CA LEU A 5 13.52 -36.08 19.77
C LEU A 5 14.09 -34.77 20.36
N GLY A 6 15.37 -34.48 20.16
CA GLY A 6 16.02 -33.25 20.62
C GLY A 6 15.88 -32.06 19.67
N ASP A 7 15.79 -32.30 18.35
CA ASP A 7 15.82 -31.25 17.33
C ASP A 7 14.45 -30.56 17.11
N ASP A 8 13.33 -31.26 17.32
CA ASP A 8 11.97 -30.70 17.13
C ASP A 8 11.50 -29.78 18.28
N VAL A 9 11.94 -30.06 19.51
CA VAL A 9 11.62 -29.22 20.69
C VAL A 9 12.44 -27.92 20.66
N GLY A 10 13.69 -28.00 20.18
CA GLY A 10 14.55 -26.82 19.98
C GLY A 10 14.13 -25.92 18.82
N SER A 11 13.53 -26.49 17.77
CA SER A 11 13.02 -25.72 16.62
C SER A 11 11.68 -25.04 16.94
N SER A 12 10.73 -25.76 17.58
CA SER A 12 9.41 -25.25 17.98
C SER A 12 9.49 -24.00 18.86
N GLY A 13 10.44 -23.97 19.81
CA GLY A 13 10.68 -22.82 20.69
C GLY A 13 11.22 -21.58 19.98
N ARG A 14 11.78 -21.70 18.76
CA ARG A 14 12.30 -20.57 17.96
C ARG A 14 11.24 -19.93 17.07
N TYR A 15 10.26 -20.67 16.58
CA TYR A 15 9.20 -20.12 15.71
C TYR A 15 8.27 -19.13 16.42
N LEU A 16 7.99 -19.34 17.72
CA LEU A 16 7.11 -18.44 18.49
C LEU A 16 7.64 -16.99 18.56
N PRO A 17 8.88 -16.74 19.03
CA PRO A 17 9.42 -15.39 19.03
C PRO A 17 9.67 -14.85 17.61
N GLU A 18 10.05 -15.69 16.65
CA GLU A 18 10.30 -15.27 15.26
C GLU A 18 9.00 -14.84 14.55
N LEU A 19 7.89 -15.53 14.82
CA LEU A 19 6.55 -15.13 14.39
C LEU A 19 6.12 -13.83 15.07
N ILE A 20 6.32 -13.69 16.38
CA ILE A 20 5.93 -12.48 17.13
C ILE A 20 6.74 -11.26 16.65
N TYR A 21 8.06 -11.42 16.49
CA TYR A 21 8.93 -10.35 15.97
C TYR A 21 8.59 -9.98 14.53
N GLY A 22 8.45 -10.97 13.63
CA GLY A 22 8.08 -10.73 12.24
C GLY A 22 6.68 -10.13 12.08
N ALA A 23 5.71 -10.56 12.89
CA ALA A 23 4.36 -10.01 12.89
C ALA A 23 4.35 -8.54 13.35
N ASN A 24 5.03 -8.23 14.45
CA ASN A 24 5.10 -6.86 14.97
C ASN A 24 5.79 -5.93 13.96
N ASP A 25 6.93 -6.34 13.41
CA ASP A 25 7.67 -5.54 12.42
C ASP A 25 6.86 -5.33 11.12
N GLY A 26 6.18 -6.39 10.66
CA GLY A 26 5.31 -6.33 9.50
C GLY A 26 4.12 -5.37 9.69
N ILE A 27 3.46 -5.42 10.84
CA ILE A 27 2.33 -4.51 11.16
C ILE A 27 2.80 -3.06 11.20
N VAL A 28 3.92 -2.79 11.88
CA VAL A 28 4.45 -1.42 12.01
C VAL A 28 4.85 -0.87 10.64
N THR A 29 5.58 -1.66 9.85
CA THR A 29 6.08 -1.22 8.53
C THR A 29 4.94 -1.00 7.53
N THR A 30 3.97 -1.91 7.46
CA THR A 30 2.82 -1.78 6.56
C THR A 30 1.90 -0.63 6.95
N PHE A 31 1.67 -0.43 8.25
CA PHE A 31 0.88 0.70 8.75
C PHE A 31 1.55 2.04 8.47
N ALA A 32 2.85 2.16 8.75
CA ALA A 32 3.61 3.37 8.43
C ALA A 32 3.61 3.65 6.92
N ALA A 33 3.85 2.64 6.09
CA ALA A 33 3.81 2.77 4.64
C ALA A 33 2.42 3.20 4.13
N PHE A 34 1.35 2.67 4.72
CA PHE A 34 -0.02 3.06 4.38
C PHE A 34 -0.30 4.53 4.69
N ILE A 35 0.10 5.02 5.86
CA ILE A 35 -0.04 6.44 6.22
C ILE A 35 0.73 7.32 5.24
N VAL A 36 2.02 7.02 5.01
CA VAL A 36 2.87 7.85 4.15
C VAL A 36 2.36 7.87 2.71
N ALA A 37 2.02 6.71 2.15
CA ALA A 37 1.49 6.62 0.78
C ALA A 37 0.09 7.24 0.66
N GLY A 38 -0.77 7.07 1.66
CA GLY A 38 -2.12 7.62 1.68
C GLY A 38 -2.18 9.15 1.78
N TRP A 39 -1.16 9.77 2.37
CA TRP A 39 -1.04 11.23 2.46
C TRP A 39 -0.57 11.91 1.17
N ALA A 40 0.17 11.21 0.31
CA ALA A 40 0.71 11.76 -0.94
C ALA A 40 -0.34 12.48 -1.82
N PRO A 41 -1.53 11.92 -2.10
CA PRO A 41 -2.55 12.59 -2.92
C PRO A 41 -3.25 13.77 -2.22
N LEU A 42 -3.15 13.91 -0.89
CA LEU A 42 -3.78 15.01 -0.13
C LEU A 42 -2.92 16.29 -0.12
N PHE A 43 -1.63 16.15 -0.40
CA PHE A 43 -0.64 17.22 -0.36
C PHE A 43 -1.01 18.45 -1.23
N PRO A 44 -1.51 18.31 -2.47
CA PRO A 44 -1.88 19.45 -3.31
C PRO A 44 -3.03 20.28 -2.74
N SER A 45 -4.01 19.62 -2.12
CA SER A 45 -5.17 20.30 -1.53
C SER A 45 -4.79 21.13 -0.32
N VAL A 46 -3.80 20.69 0.47
CA VAL A 46 -3.32 21.42 1.66
C VAL A 46 -2.50 22.66 1.29
N LEU A 47 -1.77 22.62 0.17
CA LEU A 47 -0.88 23.70 -0.25
C LEU A 47 -1.56 24.82 -1.04
N GLY A 48 -2.85 24.68 -1.40
CA GLY A 48 -3.58 25.73 -2.12
C GLY A 48 -3.03 26.03 -3.52
N VAL A 49 -2.47 25.02 -4.20
CA VAL A 49 -1.89 25.17 -5.55
C VAL A 49 -3.00 25.33 -6.59
N GLU A 50 -3.04 26.49 -7.24
CA GLU A 50 -3.94 26.81 -8.36
C GLU A 50 -3.25 26.55 -9.70
N PRO A 51 -3.91 25.88 -10.67
CA PRO A 51 -5.28 25.35 -10.63
C PRO A 51 -5.39 23.99 -9.90
N LEU A 52 -6.28 23.88 -8.90
CA LEU A 52 -6.38 22.69 -8.02
C LEU A 52 -6.77 21.42 -8.77
N PHE A 53 -7.75 21.48 -9.68
CA PHE A 53 -8.34 20.30 -10.31
C PHE A 53 -7.34 19.47 -11.15
N PRO A 54 -6.65 20.04 -12.18
CA PRO A 54 -5.68 19.29 -12.95
C PRO A 54 -4.43 18.91 -12.15
N VAL A 55 -4.03 19.73 -11.17
CA VAL A 55 -2.87 19.44 -10.30
C VAL A 55 -3.18 18.25 -9.40
N SER A 56 -4.35 18.20 -8.76
CA SER A 56 -4.76 17.05 -7.95
C SER A 56 -4.82 15.76 -8.77
N ILE A 57 -5.40 15.80 -9.98
CA ILE A 57 -5.43 14.62 -10.86
C ILE A 57 -4.02 14.14 -11.20
N ALA A 58 -3.12 15.06 -11.59
CA ALA A 58 -1.75 14.74 -11.94
C ALA A 58 -0.99 14.14 -10.74
N VAL A 59 -1.17 14.68 -9.54
CA VAL A 59 -0.51 14.20 -8.32
C VAL A 59 -1.07 12.85 -7.87
N THR A 60 -2.38 12.63 -7.94
CA THR A 60 -2.97 11.32 -7.66
C THR A 60 -2.48 10.27 -8.66
N ALA A 61 -2.41 10.60 -9.95
CA ALA A 61 -1.88 9.72 -10.97
C ALA A 61 -0.40 9.37 -10.73
N ALA A 62 0.41 10.38 -10.43
CA ALA A 62 1.82 10.20 -10.09
C ALA A 62 1.99 9.37 -8.81
N ALA A 63 1.15 9.56 -7.79
CA ALA A 63 1.19 8.80 -6.55
C ALA A 63 0.88 7.31 -6.79
N PHE A 64 -0.20 6.98 -7.51
CA PHE A 64 -0.51 5.58 -7.83
C PHE A 64 0.57 4.93 -8.70
N PHE A 65 1.07 5.65 -9.70
CA PHE A 65 2.15 5.15 -10.54
C PHE A 65 3.44 4.95 -9.73
N ALA A 66 3.83 5.89 -8.87
CA ALA A 66 5.03 5.79 -8.05
C ALA A 66 4.94 4.63 -7.05
N VAL A 67 3.80 4.45 -6.39
CA VAL A 67 3.56 3.31 -5.49
C VAL A 67 3.64 1.98 -6.27
N GLY A 68 3.02 1.91 -7.44
CA GLY A 68 3.08 0.72 -8.30
C GLY A 68 4.49 0.44 -8.84
N ALA A 69 5.20 1.47 -9.29
CA ALA A 69 6.56 1.39 -9.79
C ALA A 69 7.55 1.01 -8.68
N SER A 70 7.32 1.43 -7.43
CA SER A 70 8.15 1.06 -6.28
C SER A 70 8.17 -0.46 -6.05
N ARG A 71 7.09 -1.16 -6.41
CA ARG A 71 7.05 -2.64 -6.36
C ARG A 71 8.07 -3.30 -7.30
N SER A 72 8.47 -2.59 -8.35
CA SER A 72 9.51 -3.03 -9.29
C SER A 72 10.92 -3.00 -8.72
N LEU A 73 11.16 -2.28 -7.62
CA LEU A 73 12.46 -2.28 -6.96
C LEU A 73 12.73 -3.63 -6.27
N VAL A 74 11.67 -4.32 -5.87
CA VAL A 74 11.73 -5.64 -5.21
C VAL A 74 11.41 -6.78 -6.18
N THR A 75 10.74 -6.48 -7.29
CA THR A 75 10.30 -7.47 -8.28
C THR A 75 11.06 -7.27 -9.59
N ASN A 76 11.67 -8.32 -10.16
CA ASN A 76 12.44 -8.28 -11.42
C ASN A 76 11.59 -8.04 -12.71
N ARG A 77 10.45 -7.35 -12.57
CA ARG A 77 9.48 -7.00 -13.62
C ARG A 77 9.70 -5.55 -14.05
N SER A 78 9.19 -5.17 -15.22
CA SER A 78 9.30 -3.79 -15.72
C SER A 78 8.53 -2.80 -14.85
N TRP A 79 9.22 -1.76 -14.37
CA TRP A 79 8.68 -0.65 -13.57
C TRP A 79 7.40 -0.03 -14.13
N LEU A 80 7.34 0.16 -15.44
CA LEU A 80 6.21 0.79 -16.12
C LEU A 80 4.97 -0.11 -16.12
N ALA A 81 5.12 -1.44 -16.24
CA ALA A 81 3.98 -2.35 -16.19
C ALA A 81 3.33 -2.36 -14.80
N ASN A 82 4.14 -2.50 -13.74
CA ASN A 82 3.63 -2.48 -12.36
C ASN A 82 3.01 -1.12 -11.99
N GLY A 83 3.60 -0.02 -12.46
CA GLY A 83 3.07 1.33 -12.27
C GLY A 83 1.72 1.54 -12.97
N VAL A 84 1.60 1.11 -14.23
CA VAL A 84 0.34 1.21 -15.00
C VAL A 84 -0.75 0.31 -14.42
N GLU A 85 -0.43 -0.93 -14.03
CA GLU A 85 -1.39 -1.83 -13.37
C GLU A 85 -1.97 -1.18 -12.11
N MET A 86 -1.12 -0.62 -11.25
CA MET A 86 -1.58 0.03 -10.02
C MET A 86 -2.38 1.30 -10.30
N PHE A 87 -1.99 2.08 -11.31
CA PHE A 87 -2.76 3.26 -11.72
C PHE A 87 -4.16 2.89 -12.19
N VAL A 88 -4.31 1.84 -13.01
CA VAL A 88 -5.61 1.37 -13.49
C VAL A 88 -6.48 0.86 -12.34
N VAL A 89 -5.91 0.10 -11.41
CA VAL A 89 -6.63 -0.36 -10.20
C VAL A 89 -7.06 0.82 -9.34
N GLY A 90 -6.18 1.81 -9.12
CA GLY A 90 -6.49 3.02 -8.38
C GLY A 90 -7.61 3.85 -9.02
N MET A 91 -7.61 4.00 -10.35
CA MET A 91 -8.66 4.67 -11.10
C MET A 91 -10.02 3.96 -10.97
N ALA A 92 -10.03 2.63 -11.04
CA ALA A 92 -11.25 1.85 -10.83
C ALA A 92 -11.80 2.05 -9.41
N ALA A 93 -10.93 1.99 -8.40
CA ALA A 93 -11.31 2.22 -7.00
C ALA A 93 -11.83 3.64 -6.77
N ALA A 94 -11.18 4.66 -7.33
CA ALA A 94 -11.61 6.05 -7.22
C ALA A 94 -12.99 6.28 -7.85
N THR A 95 -13.25 5.65 -9.00
CA THR A 95 -14.56 5.70 -9.68
C THR A 95 -15.66 5.11 -8.79
N VAL A 96 -15.39 3.95 -8.17
CA VAL A 96 -16.32 3.30 -7.24
C VAL A 96 -16.56 4.18 -6.01
N ALA A 97 -15.50 4.72 -5.41
CA ALA A 97 -15.60 5.60 -4.24
C ALA A 97 -16.43 6.86 -4.53
N TYR A 98 -16.22 7.49 -5.69
CA TYR A 98 -16.99 8.66 -6.12
C TYR A 98 -18.47 8.31 -6.36
N ALA A 99 -18.74 7.20 -7.07
CA ALA A 99 -20.11 6.77 -7.34
C ALA A 99 -20.88 6.46 -6.06
N VAL A 100 -20.27 5.70 -5.14
CA VAL A 100 -20.85 5.38 -3.83
C VAL A 100 -21.06 6.66 -3.00
N GLY A 101 -20.09 7.57 -2.97
CA GLY A 101 -20.21 8.85 -2.29
C GLY A 101 -21.37 9.69 -2.82
N ASN A 102 -21.55 9.76 -4.14
CA ASN A 102 -22.64 10.48 -4.78
C ASN A 102 -24.01 9.86 -4.48
N LEU A 103 -24.11 8.52 -4.44
CA LEU A 103 -25.35 7.81 -4.09
C LEU A 103 -25.75 8.07 -2.63
N LEU A 104 -24.79 8.07 -1.71
CA LEU A 104 -25.03 8.35 -0.29
C LEU A 104 -25.41 9.81 -0.06
N ALA A 105 -24.80 10.75 -0.78
CA ALA A 105 -25.12 12.18 -0.69
C ALA A 105 -26.58 12.51 -1.08
N GLY A 106 -27.23 11.68 -1.90
CA GLY A 106 -28.65 11.85 -2.25
C GLY A 106 -29.64 11.29 -1.22
N VAL A 107 -29.16 10.51 -0.24
CA VAL A 107 -29.99 9.88 0.80
C VAL A 107 -29.91 10.63 2.14
N ALA A 108 -28.82 11.35 2.37
CA ALA A 108 -28.55 12.11 3.60
C ALA A 108 -29.19 13.51 3.61
#